data_AF-A0A4Y7WED4-F1
#
_entry.id   AF-A0A4Y7WED4-F1
#
_cell.length_a   1.000
_cell.length_b   1.000
_cell.length_c   1.000
_cell.angle_alpha   90.00
_cell.angle_beta   90.00
_cell.angle_gamma   90.00
#
_symmetry.space_group_name_H-M   'P 1'
#
loop_
_entity.id
_entity.type
_entity.pdbx_description
1 polymer ?
#
loop_
_entity_poly.entity_id
_entity_poly.type
_entity_poly.pdbx_seq_one_letter_code
_entity_poly.pdbx_strand_id
1 'polypeptide(L)'
;MNVQLIRAEVEQRQILSNLVQFYLHDFSSYIDLDVESNGRYTDYPLLDYWTKPKHDPYFVIVDNCYAGFVLVKQIEIRQRPYHSIAEFFIMRKYRRQGLGRLVARQIFQDYEGRWHVSQLKENQPAQTFWRKVIEEWTDGEFTEHIGVRKITHFFNQYICEVESECFPSMES
;
A
#
# COMPACT_ATOMS: atom_id res chain seq x y z
N MET A 1 7.16 -17.25 -10.35
CA MET A 1 6.98 -15.80 -10.33
C MET A 1 7.87 -15.26 -9.23
N ASN A 2 9.00 -14.64 -9.60
CA ASN A 2 9.84 -13.95 -8.65
C ASN A 2 9.27 -12.54 -8.44
N VAL A 3 8.92 -12.20 -7.20
CA VAL A 3 8.36 -10.89 -6.85
C VAL A 3 9.36 -10.14 -5.99
N GLN A 4 9.65 -8.90 -6.37
CA GLN A 4 10.53 -8.02 -5.61
C GLN A 4 9.83 -6.69 -5.35
N LEU A 5 10.01 -6.19 -4.13
CA LEU A 5 9.63 -4.85 -3.74
C LEU A 5 10.91 -4.04 -3.59
N ILE A 6 11.11 -3.05 -4.47
CA ILE A 6 12.32 -2.23 -4.48
C ILE A 6 11.94 -0.79 -4.20
N ARG A 7 12.69 -0.11 -3.33
CA ARG A 7 12.49 1.33 -3.12
C ARG A 7 12.81 2.06 -4.42
N ALA A 8 11.98 3.01 -4.81
CA ALA A 8 12.19 3.82 -5.99
C ALA A 8 13.15 4.96 -5.66
N GLU A 9 14.26 5.04 -6.38
CA GLU A 9 15.21 6.15 -6.26
C GLU A 9 14.73 7.39 -7.03
N VAL A 10 15.23 8.57 -6.69
CA VAL A 10 14.77 9.84 -7.28
C VAL A 10 15.03 9.91 -8.79
N GLU A 11 16.10 9.26 -9.26
CA GLU A 11 16.44 9.11 -10.68
C GLU A 11 15.37 8.32 -11.44
N GLN A 12 14.65 7.43 -10.75
CA GLN A 12 13.59 6.60 -11.32
C GLN A 12 12.22 7.28 -11.30
N ARG A 13 12.12 8.55 -10.89
CA ARG A 13 10.84 9.29 -10.78
C ARG A 13 9.99 9.25 -12.05
N GLN A 14 10.62 9.25 -13.22
CA GLN A 14 9.90 9.26 -14.49
C GLN A 14 9.18 7.93 -14.72
N ILE A 15 9.78 6.81 -14.29
CA ILE A 15 9.16 5.49 -14.36
C ILE A 15 7.91 5.46 -13.47
N LEU A 16 8.03 5.96 -12.24
CA LEU A 16 6.89 6.05 -11.32
C LEU A 16 5.79 6.98 -11.86
N SER A 17 6.15 8.15 -12.41
CA SER A 17 5.20 9.06 -13.07
C SER A 17 4.43 8.36 -14.19
N ASN A 18 5.10 7.56 -15.02
CA ASN A 18 4.46 6.81 -16.08
C ASN A 18 3.52 5.72 -15.54
N LEU A 19 3.89 5.01 -14.48
CA LEU A 19 3.01 4.03 -13.85
C LEU A 19 1.78 4.68 -13.19
N VAL A 20 1.95 5.87 -12.63
CA VAL A 20 0.86 6.65 -12.04
C VAL A 20 -0.19 7.02 -13.09
N GLN A 21 0.18 7.23 -14.36
CA GLN A 21 -0.81 7.46 -15.42
C GLN A 21 -1.74 6.26 -15.62
N PHE A 22 -1.22 5.02 -15.53
CA PHE A 22 -2.06 3.83 -15.57
C PHE A 22 -2.92 3.66 -14.31
N TYR A 23 -2.39 4.08 -13.16
CA TYR A 23 -3.17 4.13 -11.93
C TYR A 23 -4.34 5.11 -12.06
N LEU A 24 -4.08 6.34 -12.52
CA LEU A 24 -5.11 7.37 -12.71
C LEU A 24 -6.13 6.97 -13.77
N HIS A 25 -5.71 6.30 -14.84
CA HIS A 25 -6.62 5.70 -15.82
C HIS A 25 -7.56 4.65 -15.20
N ASP A 26 -7.05 3.81 -14.31
CA ASP A 26 -7.91 2.86 -13.59
C ASP A 26 -8.78 3.56 -12.55
N PHE A 27 -8.26 4.62 -11.94
CA PHE A 27 -8.93 5.36 -10.86
C PHE A 27 -10.02 6.31 -11.38
N SER A 28 -9.92 6.80 -12.62
CA SER A 28 -10.94 7.62 -13.30
C SER A 28 -12.27 6.89 -13.50
N SER A 29 -12.30 5.57 -13.34
CA SER A 29 -13.57 4.82 -13.26
C SER A 29 -14.36 5.09 -11.97
N TYR A 30 -13.76 5.74 -10.97
CA TYR A 30 -14.35 6.03 -9.66
C TYR A 30 -14.44 7.52 -9.33
N ILE A 31 -13.73 8.37 -10.08
CA ILE A 31 -13.71 9.82 -9.89
C ILE A 31 -13.83 10.50 -11.25
N ASP A 32 -14.42 11.70 -11.26
CA ASP A 32 -14.47 12.54 -12.44
C ASP A 32 -13.07 13.11 -12.73
N LEU A 33 -12.36 12.48 -13.66
CA LEU A 33 -10.98 12.81 -13.99
C LEU A 33 -10.75 12.63 -15.50
N ASP A 34 -10.47 13.75 -16.17
CA ASP A 34 -10.12 13.80 -17.58
C ASP A 34 -8.60 13.98 -17.78
N VAL A 35 -8.14 13.64 -18.99
CA VAL A 35 -6.79 13.96 -19.42
C VAL A 35 -6.69 15.43 -19.83
N GLU A 36 -5.53 16.03 -19.63
CA GLU A 36 -5.20 17.36 -20.10
C GLU A 36 -4.95 17.36 -21.62
N SER A 37 -4.74 18.55 -22.20
CA SER A 37 -4.50 18.73 -23.65
C SER A 37 -3.30 17.95 -24.20
N ASN A 38 -2.37 17.53 -23.34
CA ASN A 38 -1.21 16.71 -23.68
C ASN A 38 -1.50 15.18 -23.66
N GLY A 39 -2.74 14.77 -23.40
CA GLY A 39 -3.15 13.37 -23.34
C GLY A 39 -2.75 12.63 -22.06
N ARG A 40 -2.30 13.35 -21.02
CA ARG A 40 -1.95 12.80 -19.70
C ARG A 40 -2.92 13.29 -18.65
N TYR A 41 -3.13 12.48 -17.62
CA TYR A 41 -3.74 12.96 -16.38
C TYR A 41 -2.80 13.92 -15.66
N THR A 42 -3.39 14.84 -14.88
CA THR A 42 -2.67 15.82 -14.07
C THR A 42 -1.56 15.17 -13.25
N ASP A 43 -0.42 15.86 -13.18
CA ASP A 43 0.75 15.35 -12.48
C ASP A 43 0.46 15.16 -10.99
N TYR A 44 0.78 13.96 -10.52
CA TYR A 44 0.73 13.61 -9.11
C TYR A 44 1.98 14.17 -8.40
N PRO A 45 1.87 14.74 -7.18
CA PRO A 45 2.99 15.37 -6.47
C PRO A 45 4.00 14.32 -5.92
N LEU A 46 4.65 13.58 -6.80
CA LEU A 46 5.54 12.48 -6.44
C LEU A 46 6.84 12.95 -5.78
N LEU A 47 7.27 14.19 -6.03
CA LEU A 47 8.52 14.71 -5.46
C LEU A 47 8.55 14.67 -3.93
N ASP A 48 7.38 14.74 -3.30
CA ASP A 48 7.21 14.58 -1.86
C ASP A 48 7.80 13.26 -1.33
N TYR A 49 7.80 12.20 -2.15
CA TYR A 49 8.30 10.87 -1.75
C TYR A 49 9.82 10.76 -1.69
N TRP A 50 10.56 11.77 -2.15
CA TRP A 50 12.01 11.84 -1.99
C TRP A 50 12.47 13.02 -1.14
N THR A 51 11.60 14.02 -0.94
CA THR A 51 11.95 15.27 -0.24
C THR A 51 11.38 15.33 1.17
N LYS A 52 10.28 14.64 1.46
CA LYS A 52 9.67 14.61 2.79
C LYS A 52 10.11 13.36 3.55
N PRO A 53 10.37 13.46 4.87
CA PRO A 53 10.67 12.29 5.67
C PRO A 53 9.45 11.35 5.72
N LYS A 54 9.71 10.05 5.91
CA LYS A 54 8.69 9.01 6.09
C LYS A 54 7.69 8.96 4.94
N HIS A 55 8.18 9.16 3.73
CA HIS A 55 7.48 8.89 2.48
C HIS A 55 8.36 7.95 1.69
N ASP A 56 7.83 6.79 1.36
CA ASP A 56 8.60 5.69 0.78
C ASP A 56 7.87 5.18 -0.46
N PRO A 57 8.42 5.48 -1.65
CA PRO A 57 7.90 4.94 -2.90
C PRO A 57 8.56 3.59 -3.17
N TYR A 58 7.75 2.60 -3.55
CA TYR A 58 8.24 1.27 -3.95
C TYR A 58 7.73 0.90 -5.33
N PHE A 59 8.58 0.27 -6.13
CA PHE A 59 8.17 -0.50 -7.30
C PHE A 59 7.88 -1.94 -6.92
N VAL A 60 6.83 -2.49 -7.54
CA VAL A 60 6.57 -3.93 -7.55
C VAL A 60 7.14 -4.48 -8.84
N ILE A 61 8.10 -5.39 -8.74
CA ILE A 61 8.75 -6.05 -9.88
C ILE A 61 8.34 -7.52 -9.92
N VAL A 62 7.98 -8.01 -11.10
CA VAL A 62 7.67 -9.42 -11.36
C VAL A 62 8.54 -9.90 -12.52
N ASP A 63 9.38 -10.89 -12.27
CA ASP A 63 10.28 -11.49 -13.28
C ASP A 63 11.00 -10.40 -14.11
N ASN A 64 11.61 -9.42 -13.40
CA ASN A 64 12.32 -8.24 -13.91
C ASN A 64 11.46 -7.19 -14.66
N CYS A 65 10.14 -7.31 -14.66
CA CYS A 65 9.24 -6.33 -15.24
C CYS A 65 8.59 -5.47 -14.15
N TYR A 66 8.46 -4.16 -14.37
CA TYR A 66 7.56 -3.34 -13.55
C TYR A 66 6.16 -3.93 -13.60
N ALA A 67 5.57 -4.17 -12.43
CA ALA A 67 4.25 -4.75 -12.25
C ALA A 67 3.28 -3.79 -11.54
N GLY A 68 3.82 -2.76 -10.88
CA GLY A 68 3.04 -1.81 -10.11
C GLY A 68 3.92 -0.95 -9.20
N PHE A 69 3.28 -0.27 -8.26
CA PHE A 69 3.95 0.52 -7.24
C PHE A 69 3.11 0.58 -5.94
N VAL A 70 3.79 0.91 -4.84
CA VAL A 70 3.16 1.23 -3.55
C VAL A 70 3.76 2.53 -3.05
N LEU A 71 2.91 3.45 -2.62
CA LEU A 71 3.32 4.69 -1.98
C LEU A 71 2.95 4.61 -0.49
N VAL A 72 3.95 4.49 0.37
CA VAL A 72 3.77 4.49 1.83
C VAL A 72 4.14 5.86 2.36
N LYS A 73 3.38 6.35 3.33
CA LYS A 73 3.76 7.55 4.10
C LYS A 73 3.28 7.47 5.53
N GLN A 74 3.92 8.22 6.42
CA GLN A 74 3.39 8.42 7.77
C GLN A 74 2.44 9.64 7.81
N ILE A 75 1.28 9.46 8.43
CA ILE A 75 0.31 10.53 8.71
C ILE A 75 0.08 10.64 10.22
N GLU A 76 -0.54 11.73 10.66
CA GLU A 76 -0.90 11.97 12.06
C GLU A 76 -2.41 12.09 12.22
N ILE A 77 -2.99 11.28 13.10
CA ILE A 77 -4.42 11.30 13.42
C ILE A 77 -4.53 11.45 14.93
N ARG A 78 -5.13 12.55 15.40
CA ARG A 78 -5.26 12.88 16.83
C ARG A 78 -3.93 12.76 17.58
N GLN A 79 -2.88 13.41 17.06
CA GLN A 79 -1.53 13.42 17.65
C GLN A 79 -0.85 12.04 17.75
N ARG A 80 -1.29 11.08 16.93
CA ARG A 80 -0.73 9.73 16.88
C ARG A 80 -0.24 9.44 15.46
N PRO A 81 1.02 9.00 15.28
CA PRO A 81 1.50 8.57 13.97
C PRO A 81 0.86 7.25 13.54
N TYR A 82 0.52 7.18 12.25
CA TYR A 82 0.07 5.99 11.53
C TYR A 82 0.86 5.87 10.23
N HIS A 83 1.27 4.66 9.87
CA HIS A 83 1.64 4.32 8.50
C HIS A 83 0.38 4.31 7.63
N SER A 84 0.51 4.78 6.40
CA SER A 84 -0.57 4.83 5.45
C SER A 84 -0.09 4.41 4.08
N ILE A 85 -0.82 3.49 3.46
CA ILE A 85 -0.71 3.25 2.03
C ILE A 85 -1.49 4.38 1.36
N ALA A 86 -0.76 5.36 0.82
CA ALA A 86 -1.34 6.49 0.13
C ALA A 86 -1.90 6.05 -1.22
N GLU A 87 -1.12 5.28 -1.98
CA GLU A 87 -1.51 4.75 -3.28
C GLU A 87 -1.00 3.31 -3.42
N PHE A 88 -1.82 2.44 -4.02
CA PHE A 88 -1.49 1.04 -4.24
C PHE A 88 -1.97 0.61 -5.62
N PHE A 89 -1.03 0.25 -6.48
CA PHE A 89 -1.36 -0.08 -7.86
C PHE A 89 -0.61 -1.32 -8.33
N ILE A 90 -1.37 -2.27 -8.88
CA ILE A 90 -0.86 -3.44 -9.60
C ILE A 90 -1.47 -3.39 -10.99
N MET A 91 -0.66 -3.49 -12.04
CA MET A 91 -1.17 -3.49 -13.42
C MET A 91 -2.08 -4.69 -13.69
N ARG A 92 -3.08 -4.50 -14.55
CA ARG A 92 -4.14 -5.48 -14.83
C ARG A 92 -3.60 -6.88 -15.19
N LYS A 93 -2.51 -6.97 -15.96
CA LYS A 93 -1.83 -8.22 -16.34
C LYS A 93 -1.44 -9.09 -15.13
N TYR A 94 -1.09 -8.48 -14.00
CA TYR A 94 -0.60 -9.18 -12.80
C TYR A 94 -1.66 -9.35 -11.71
N ARG A 95 -2.92 -8.95 -11.96
CA ARG A 95 -4.01 -9.07 -10.99
C ARG A 95 -4.56 -10.50 -10.94
N ARG A 96 -5.30 -10.80 -9.87
CA ARG A 96 -5.99 -12.09 -9.61
C ARG A 96 -5.06 -13.31 -9.49
N GLN A 97 -3.77 -13.08 -9.28
CA GLN A 97 -2.74 -14.11 -9.07
C GLN A 97 -2.11 -14.02 -7.66
N GLY A 98 -2.78 -13.34 -6.73
CA GLY A 98 -2.28 -13.15 -5.35
C GLY A 98 -1.21 -12.08 -5.17
N LEU A 99 -0.67 -11.48 -6.25
CA LEU A 99 0.42 -10.49 -6.18
C LEU A 99 0.11 -9.32 -5.25
N GLY A 100 -1.07 -8.70 -5.37
CA GLY A 100 -1.45 -7.56 -4.53
C GLY A 100 -1.45 -7.92 -3.04
N ARG A 101 -1.94 -9.12 -2.68
CA ARG A 101 -1.91 -9.61 -1.30
C ARG A 101 -0.47 -9.79 -0.81
N LEU A 102 0.38 -10.42 -1.62
CA LEU A 102 1.78 -10.64 -1.27
C LEU A 102 2.50 -9.31 -0.98
N VAL A 103 2.33 -8.33 -1.87
CA VAL A 103 2.94 -7.00 -1.75
C VAL A 103 2.43 -6.26 -0.51
N ALA A 104 1.11 -6.24 -0.27
CA ALA A 104 0.54 -5.58 0.89
C ALA A 104 1.04 -6.17 2.21
N ARG A 105 1.15 -7.50 2.30
CA ARG A 105 1.69 -8.19 3.48
C ARG A 105 3.16 -7.87 3.71
N GLN A 106 3.97 -7.84 2.66
CA GLN A 106 5.38 -7.43 2.76
C GLN A 106 5.48 -6.00 3.31
N ILE A 107 4.68 -5.06 2.77
CA ILE A 107 4.63 -3.68 3.26
C ILE A 107 4.22 -3.62 4.73
N PHE A 108 3.22 -4.40 5.16
CA PHE A 108 2.82 -4.42 6.58
C PHE A 108 3.91 -5.01 7.48
N GLN A 109 4.67 -5.98 6.98
CA GLN A 109 5.80 -6.57 7.69
C GLN A 109 6.97 -5.58 7.84
N ASP A 110 7.27 -4.80 6.81
CA ASP A 110 8.40 -3.88 6.78
C ASP A 110 8.19 -2.62 7.66
N TYR A 111 6.95 -2.34 8.08
CA TYR A 111 6.59 -1.15 8.86
C TYR A 111 5.80 -1.50 10.12
N GLU A 112 6.51 -1.50 11.24
CA GLU A 112 5.92 -1.71 12.56
C GLU A 112 5.08 -0.52 13.05
N GLY A 113 4.00 -0.81 13.76
CA GLY A 113 3.17 0.19 14.42
C GLY A 113 1.76 0.29 13.85
N ARG A 114 1.16 1.48 13.96
CA ARG A 114 -0.26 1.66 13.65
C ARG A 114 -0.47 1.93 12.17
N TRP A 115 -1.48 1.30 11.60
CA TRP A 115 -1.81 1.43 10.19
C TRP A 115 -3.15 2.13 9.98
N HIS A 116 -3.18 2.92 8.90
CA HIS A 116 -4.35 3.57 8.35
C HIS A 116 -4.40 3.28 6.84
N VAL A 117 -5.39 2.51 6.39
CA VAL A 117 -5.57 2.20 4.97
C VAL A 117 -6.95 2.67 4.54
N SER A 118 -7.02 3.56 3.55
CA SER A 118 -8.28 4.17 3.12
C SER A 118 -8.54 3.98 1.62
N GLN A 119 -9.80 3.78 1.26
CA GLN A 119 -10.25 3.60 -0.11
C GLN A 119 -11.57 4.35 -0.36
N LEU A 120 -11.87 4.69 -1.62
CA LEU A 120 -13.15 5.29 -1.99
C LEU A 120 -14.31 4.31 -1.78
N LYS A 121 -15.47 4.83 -1.36
CA LYS A 121 -16.71 4.05 -1.25
C LYS A 121 -17.22 3.54 -2.60
N GLU A 122 -16.88 4.23 -3.67
CA GLU A 122 -17.23 3.88 -5.04
C GLU A 122 -16.32 2.77 -5.58
N ASN A 123 -15.11 2.63 -5.00
CA ASN A 123 -14.13 1.62 -5.39
C ASN A 123 -14.38 0.28 -4.66
N GLN A 124 -15.47 -0.40 -5.05
CA GLN A 124 -15.86 -1.70 -4.51
C GLN A 124 -14.76 -2.77 -4.63
N PRO A 125 -14.03 -2.90 -5.76
CA PRO A 125 -12.92 -3.85 -5.85
C PRO A 125 -11.81 -3.62 -4.80
N ALA A 126 -11.46 -2.35 -4.54
CA ALA A 126 -10.48 -2.03 -3.51
C ALA A 126 -11.00 -2.34 -2.09
N GLN A 127 -12.29 -2.14 -1.82
CA GLN A 127 -12.89 -2.49 -0.52
C GLN A 127 -12.80 -4.00 -0.25
N THR A 128 -13.24 -4.82 -1.21
CA THR A 128 -13.15 -6.28 -1.09
C THR A 128 -11.71 -6.73 -0.92
N PHE A 129 -10.79 -6.13 -1.68
CA PHE A 129 -9.36 -6.42 -1.57
C PHE A 129 -8.81 -6.09 -0.18
N TRP A 130 -8.98 -4.86 0.29
CA TRP A 130 -8.39 -4.41 1.55
C TRP A 130 -9.00 -5.09 2.76
N ARG A 131 -10.33 -5.28 2.80
CA ARG A 131 -10.97 -5.99 3.91
C ARG A 131 -10.39 -7.40 4.06
N LYS A 132 -10.30 -8.15 2.95
CA LYS A 132 -9.73 -9.50 2.96
C LYS A 132 -8.25 -9.51 3.36
N VAL A 133 -7.43 -8.63 2.79
CA VAL A 133 -6.00 -8.60 3.06
C VAL A 133 -5.71 -8.22 4.51
N ILE A 134 -6.42 -7.24 5.05
CA ILE A 134 -6.24 -6.77 6.44
C ILE A 134 -6.78 -7.80 7.42
N GLU A 135 -7.96 -8.38 7.18
CA GLU A 135 -8.51 -9.47 7.99
C GLU A 135 -7.56 -10.66 8.07
N GLU A 136 -7.01 -11.13 6.94
CA GLU A 136 -6.00 -12.20 6.88
C GLU A 136 -4.65 -11.80 7.53
N TRP A 137 -4.35 -10.51 7.63
CA TRP A 137 -3.11 -10.02 8.23
C TRP A 137 -3.21 -9.89 9.75
N THR A 138 -4.35 -9.41 10.25
CA THR A 138 -4.56 -9.10 11.65
C THR A 138 -5.33 -10.18 12.41
N ASP A 139 -5.66 -11.31 11.76
CA ASP A 139 -6.55 -12.33 12.31
C ASP A 139 -7.90 -11.73 12.77
N GLY A 140 -8.45 -10.82 11.97
CA GLY A 140 -9.69 -10.11 12.28
C GLY A 140 -9.55 -8.89 13.20
N GLU A 141 -8.37 -8.65 13.80
CA GLU A 141 -8.14 -7.53 14.74
C GLU A 141 -7.92 -6.17 14.03
N PHE A 142 -8.98 -5.62 13.45
CA PHE A 142 -8.98 -4.28 12.85
C PHE A 142 -10.31 -3.54 13.07
N THR A 143 -10.29 -2.22 12.96
CA THR A 143 -11.50 -1.39 12.98
C THR A 143 -11.76 -0.80 11.59
N GLU A 144 -12.99 -0.93 11.09
CA GLU A 144 -13.44 -0.27 9.86
C GLU A 144 -14.27 0.97 10.21
N HIS A 145 -13.94 2.10 9.59
CA HIS A 145 -14.69 3.35 9.71
C HIS A 145 -15.24 3.77 8.34
N ILE A 146 -16.56 3.95 8.27
CA ILE A 146 -17.26 4.38 7.06
C ILE A 146 -17.45 5.90 7.13
N GLY A 147 -16.54 6.65 6.50
CA GLY A 147 -16.63 8.10 6.36
C GLY A 147 -17.56 8.52 5.22
N VAL A 148 -17.65 9.81 4.90
CA VAL A 148 -18.57 10.31 3.85
C VAL A 148 -18.21 9.73 2.47
N ARG A 149 -16.94 9.84 2.06
CA ARG A 149 -16.42 9.39 0.74
C ARG A 149 -15.51 8.16 0.79
N LYS A 150 -14.99 7.84 1.97
CA LYS A 150 -13.97 6.80 2.14
C LYS A 150 -14.39 5.78 3.17
N ILE A 151 -13.95 4.55 2.97
CA ILE A 151 -13.88 3.52 4.01
C ILE A 151 -12.42 3.42 4.43
N THR A 152 -12.18 3.40 5.73
CA THR A 152 -10.84 3.38 6.32
C THR A 152 -10.71 2.23 7.30
N HIS A 153 -9.62 1.49 7.22
CA HIS A 153 -9.24 0.45 8.16
C HIS A 153 -8.11 0.95 9.07
N PHE A 154 -8.24 0.66 10.35
CA PHE A 154 -7.23 0.91 11.38
C PHE A 154 -6.84 -0.40 12.04
N PHE A 155 -5.54 -0.66 12.16
CA PHE A 155 -5.02 -1.84 12.86
C PHE A 155 -3.63 -1.55 13.41
N ASN A 156 -3.18 -2.37 14.35
CA ASN A 156 -1.84 -2.30 14.87
C ASN A 156 -1.03 -3.48 14.34
N GLN A 157 0.19 -3.19 13.92
CA GLN A 157 1.22 -4.18 13.70
C GLN A 157 2.20 -4.12 14.88
N TYR A 158 2.28 -5.21 15.62
CA TYR A 158 3.37 -5.46 16.54
C TYR A 158 4.06 -6.73 16.06
N ILE A 159 5.37 -6.68 15.83
CA ILE A 159 6.12 -7.92 15.64
C ILE A 159 6.09 -8.62 17.00
N CYS A 160 5.50 -9.81 17.05
CA CYS A 160 5.72 -10.71 18.16
C CYS A 160 7.20 -11.12 18.11
N GLU A 161 8.02 -10.54 18.98
CA GLU A 161 9.32 -11.13 19.32
C GLU A 161 9.05 -12.46 20.03
N VAL A 162 8.92 -13.55 19.27
CA VAL A 162 8.90 -14.90 19.83
C VAL A 162 9.97 -15.71 19.12
N GLU A 163 11.20 -15.51 19.55
CA GLU A 163 12.25 -16.54 19.57
C GLU A 163 13.15 -16.36 20.81
N SER A 164 12.59 -16.57 22.01
CA SER A 164 13.40 -16.93 23.18
C SER A 164 12.59 -17.68 24.25
N GLU A 165 11.86 -18.72 23.88
CA GLU A 165 11.46 -19.77 24.82
C GLU A 165 11.78 -21.15 24.22
N CYS A 166 13.07 -21.48 24.18
CA CYS A 166 13.51 -22.86 24.05
C CYS A 166 13.62 -23.50 25.45
N PHE A 167 12.52 -24.16 25.82
CA PHE A 167 12.37 -25.35 26.66
C PHE A 167 12.69 -25.33 28.17
N PRO A 168 11.91 -26.12 28.96
CA PRO A 168 12.01 -26.19 30.40
C PRO A 168 13.08 -27.21 30.81
N SER A 169 13.95 -26.84 31.75
CA SER A 169 14.62 -27.83 32.60
C SER A 169 13.79 -28.00 33.87
N MET A 170 13.02 -29.08 33.91
CA MET A 170 12.53 -29.66 35.15
C MET A 170 13.70 -30.13 36.02
N GLU A 171 13.51 -29.93 37.31
CA GLU A 171 14.26 -30.32 38.51
C GLU A 171 15.25 -31.50 38.43
N SER A 172 16.42 -31.30 39.06
CA SER A 172 16.81 -32.01 40.30
C SER A 172 17.84 -31.19 41.06
#